data_AF-A0A349D4E0-F1
#
_entry.id   AF-A0A349D4E0-F1
#
_cell.length_a   1.000
_cell.length_b   1.000
_cell.length_c   1.000
_cell.angle_alpha   90.00
_cell.angle_beta   90.00
_cell.angle_gamma   90.00
#
_symmetry.space_group_name_H-M   'P 1'
#
loop_
_entity.id
_entity.type
_entity.pdbx_description
1 polymer ?
#
loop_
_entity_poly.entity_id
_entity_poly.type
_entity_poly.pdbx_seq_one_letter_code
_entity_poly.pdbx_strand_id
1 'polypeptide(L)'
;NNALVEKAGDSYALYKIKLCERYRDQDQNSNSEKSKLDRFYSLMDKGNALMNDRNFQAAIDTYIVAKQIEPEKNYVLVKLEQAKKGLTKQQDVEGVQKEKSKTQEEYDAMIKEADRLYYDGDWANSIGKYEEASRILEYQQYPMLQIKRAVDLIQEFQKKQEEKDRLAAYNKSIKEADDLLIGQRYAACIRKYQEADSYVKNQYRPRVKIMLAKDMIRKRAIDSVDYAYSAEITTADEYRAKDDFEKAIEFYNKALEVYPLKQYPITKIMQCEDLIVRREEKIVRDKFNEIMKDALDLVRAEKFIEAGEMYMKAKEIYPLNNHVNDMIRECKKEQEKIDKKNRKPVNYFELFKGDEQAAKGITEVSGGSDDMTRSAQAGKNFSFKELYLGETKKRTFFKAIDSLAVQYPPGVTQEIKTGFRKSVVRRVVIVENLGDEFLKVEHEWGGTYYFKNGEAVNRRVWELETGSP
;
A
#
# COMPACT_ATOMS: atom_id res chain seq x y z
N ASN A 1 5.67 -6.87 -164.23
CA ASN A 1 5.38 -8.22 -164.75
C ASN A 1 5.02 -8.28 -166.24
N ASN A 2 4.31 -7.32 -166.84
CA ASN A 2 3.95 -7.42 -168.27
C ASN A 2 5.10 -7.17 -169.28
N ALA A 3 6.24 -6.57 -168.87
CA ALA A 3 7.38 -6.31 -169.76
C ALA A 3 8.28 -7.54 -170.04
N LEU A 4 8.19 -8.61 -169.24
CA LEU A 4 8.96 -9.86 -169.45
C LEU A 4 8.26 -10.86 -170.39
N VAL A 5 7.05 -10.54 -170.85
CA VAL A 5 6.28 -11.38 -171.79
C VAL A 5 6.68 -11.13 -173.26
N GLU A 6 7.25 -9.97 -173.59
CA GLU A 6 7.69 -9.64 -174.96
C GLU A 6 9.20 -9.80 -175.21
N LYS A 7 10.05 -9.88 -174.17
CA LYS A 7 11.49 -10.22 -174.26
C LYS A 7 12.00 -10.85 -172.95
N ALA A 8 11.96 -12.18 -172.86
CA ALA A 8 12.54 -12.93 -171.75
C ALA A 8 14.07 -12.87 -171.81
N GLY A 9 14.71 -12.17 -170.86
CA GLY A 9 16.16 -12.03 -170.77
C GLY A 9 16.69 -10.59 -170.87
N ASP A 10 15.80 -9.59 -170.98
CA ASP A 10 16.21 -8.18 -170.92
C ASP A 10 16.71 -7.83 -169.51
N SER A 11 18.03 -7.62 -169.41
CA SER A 11 18.74 -7.28 -168.17
C SER A 11 18.24 -5.97 -167.55
N TYR A 12 17.69 -5.04 -168.35
CA TYR A 12 17.11 -3.79 -167.86
C TYR A 12 15.76 -4.04 -167.18
N ALA A 13 14.92 -4.90 -167.75
CA ALA A 13 13.62 -5.26 -167.18
C ALA A 13 13.76 -6.04 -165.86
N LEU A 14 14.72 -6.98 -165.78
CA LEU A 14 15.05 -7.71 -164.54
C LEU A 14 15.65 -6.81 -163.45
N TYR A 15 16.51 -5.85 -163.82
CA TYR A 15 17.05 -4.85 -162.89
C TYR A 15 15.95 -3.96 -162.31
N LYS A 16 15.04 -3.45 -163.16
CA LYS A 16 13.90 -2.63 -162.72
C LYS A 16 12.94 -3.38 -161.81
N ILE A 17 12.68 -4.67 -162.06
CA ILE A 17 11.84 -5.49 -161.17
C ILE A 17 12.51 -5.71 -159.81
N LYS A 18 13.79 -6.11 -159.76
CA LYS A 18 14.53 -6.26 -158.50
C LYS A 18 14.66 -4.93 -157.73
N LEU A 19 14.74 -3.81 -158.44
CA LEU A 19 14.77 -2.47 -157.85
C LEU A 19 13.39 -2.12 -157.25
N CYS A 20 12.30 -2.42 -157.95
CA CYS A 20 10.94 -2.24 -157.44
C CYS A 20 10.62 -3.15 -156.24
N GLU A 21 11.11 -4.39 -156.23
CA GLU A 21 10.97 -5.31 -155.09
C GLU A 21 11.76 -4.80 -153.88
N ARG A 22 13.01 -4.32 -154.07
CA ARG A 22 13.75 -3.64 -152.99
C ARG A 22 13.06 -2.40 -152.46
N TYR A 23 12.47 -1.57 -153.33
CA TYR A 23 11.72 -0.40 -152.88
C TYR A 23 10.44 -0.78 -152.14
N ARG A 24 9.74 -1.84 -152.57
CA ARG A 24 8.56 -2.34 -151.87
C ARG A 24 8.91 -2.97 -150.53
N ASP A 25 9.98 -3.73 -150.43
CA ASP A 25 10.46 -4.31 -149.18
C ASP A 25 11.00 -3.22 -148.24
N GLN A 26 11.69 -2.20 -148.77
CA GLN A 26 12.06 -1.00 -148.00
C GLN A 26 10.84 -0.22 -147.53
N ASP A 27 9.83 -0.02 -148.37
CA ASP A 27 8.61 0.69 -148.00
C ASP A 27 7.77 -0.10 -147.00
N GLN A 28 7.62 -1.42 -147.15
CA GLN A 28 6.90 -2.26 -146.19
C GLN A 28 7.65 -2.39 -144.86
N ASN A 29 8.97 -2.53 -144.88
CA ASN A 29 9.79 -2.56 -143.67
C ASN A 29 9.79 -1.18 -142.99
N SER A 30 9.89 -0.08 -143.76
CA SER A 30 9.77 1.30 -143.27
C SER A 30 8.40 1.58 -142.65
N ASN A 31 7.31 1.12 -143.28
CA ASN A 31 5.95 1.31 -142.77
C ASN A 31 5.64 0.42 -141.55
N SER A 32 6.20 -0.79 -141.50
CA SER A 32 6.15 -1.69 -140.34
C SER A 32 6.93 -1.12 -139.14
N GLU A 33 8.15 -0.62 -139.36
CA GLU A 33 8.95 0.05 -138.33
C GLU A 33 8.28 1.34 -137.86
N LYS A 34 7.69 2.13 -138.77
CA LYS A 34 6.90 3.31 -138.41
C LYS A 34 5.68 2.96 -137.54
N SER A 35 4.95 1.89 -137.87
CA SER A 35 3.80 1.43 -137.09
C SER A 35 4.20 0.93 -135.69
N LYS A 36 5.34 0.24 -135.56
CA LYS A 36 5.92 -0.12 -134.25
C LYS A 36 6.30 1.11 -133.43
N LEU A 37 6.90 2.12 -134.09
CA LEU A 37 7.32 3.36 -133.47
C LEU A 37 6.13 4.22 -133.00
N ASP A 38 5.06 4.31 -133.78
CA ASP A 38 3.81 5.00 -133.40
C ASP A 38 3.14 4.31 -132.19
N ARG A 39 3.10 2.98 -132.21
CA ARG A 39 2.60 2.18 -131.08
C ARG A 39 3.46 2.37 -129.82
N PHE A 40 4.78 2.45 -129.98
CA PHE A 40 5.71 2.75 -128.90
C PHE A 40 5.44 4.12 -128.27
N TYR A 41 5.34 5.18 -129.07
CA TYR A 41 5.05 6.52 -128.55
C TYR A 41 3.68 6.60 -127.88
N SER A 42 2.65 5.97 -128.45
CA SER A 42 1.33 5.89 -127.82
C SER A 42 1.37 5.19 -126.46
N LEU A 43 2.14 4.09 -126.33
CA LEU A 43 2.32 3.40 -125.05
C LEU A 43 3.14 4.25 -124.05
N MET A 44 4.13 5.00 -124.53
CA MET A 44 4.90 5.92 -123.69
C MET A 44 4.03 7.07 -123.17
N ASP A 45 3.18 7.65 -124.01
CA ASP A 45 2.23 8.70 -123.61
C ASP A 45 1.20 8.16 -122.61
N LYS A 46 0.67 6.96 -122.86
CA LYS A 46 -0.23 6.28 -121.92
C LYS A 46 0.46 5.99 -120.58
N GLY A 47 1.68 5.47 -120.60
CA GLY A 47 2.48 5.23 -119.39
C GLY A 47 2.78 6.52 -118.63
N ASN A 48 3.09 7.62 -119.33
CA ASN A 48 3.34 8.93 -118.73
C ASN A 48 2.06 9.52 -118.11
N ALA A 49 0.90 9.35 -118.77
CA ALA A 49 -0.40 9.73 -118.21
C ALA A 49 -0.71 8.95 -116.94
N LEU A 50 -0.54 7.62 -116.95
CA LEU A 50 -0.74 6.76 -115.78
C LEU A 50 0.21 7.12 -114.62
N MET A 51 1.44 7.54 -114.92
CA MET A 51 2.38 8.08 -113.92
C MET A 51 1.87 9.37 -113.27
N ASN A 52 1.31 10.29 -114.06
CA ASN A 52 0.74 11.55 -113.57
C ASN A 52 -0.50 11.31 -112.70
N ASP A 53 -1.31 10.32 -113.08
CA ASP A 53 -2.48 9.88 -112.32
C ASP A 53 -2.11 9.06 -111.07
N ARG A 54 -0.81 8.88 -110.80
CA ARG A 54 -0.25 8.05 -109.71
C ARG A 54 -0.69 6.58 -109.76
N ASN A 55 -1.14 6.10 -110.92
CA ASN A 55 -1.39 4.68 -111.14
C ASN A 55 -0.09 3.98 -111.52
N PHE A 56 0.86 3.94 -110.56
CA PHE A 56 2.23 3.50 -110.81
C PHE A 56 2.31 2.03 -111.25
N GLN A 57 1.44 1.15 -110.74
CA GLN A 57 1.40 -0.26 -111.16
C GLN A 57 0.99 -0.39 -112.63
N ALA A 58 -0.10 0.27 -113.05
CA ALA A 58 -0.53 0.24 -114.45
C ALA A 58 0.48 0.93 -115.37
N ALA A 59 1.18 1.96 -114.90
CA ALA A 59 2.26 2.62 -115.62
C ALA A 59 3.47 1.68 -115.83
N ILE A 60 3.88 0.92 -114.79
CA ILE A 60 4.93 -0.11 -114.89
C ILE A 60 4.55 -1.14 -115.95
N ASP A 61 3.33 -1.68 -115.88
CA ASP A 61 2.84 -2.69 -116.83
C ASP A 61 2.85 -2.14 -118.26
N THR A 62 2.44 -0.88 -118.45
CA THR A 62 2.44 -0.20 -119.75
C THR A 62 3.87 0.03 -120.28
N TYR A 63 4.82 0.44 -119.44
CA TYR A 63 6.24 0.62 -119.83
C TYR A 63 6.95 -0.71 -120.11
N ILE A 64 6.58 -1.81 -119.44
CA ILE A 64 7.09 -3.15 -119.74
C ILE A 64 6.71 -3.53 -121.18
N VAL A 65 5.46 -3.29 -121.58
CA VAL A 65 5.00 -3.55 -122.95
C VAL A 65 5.70 -2.62 -123.95
N ALA A 66 5.89 -1.33 -123.63
CA ALA A 66 6.63 -0.40 -124.49
C ALA A 66 8.10 -0.83 -124.69
N LYS A 67 8.75 -1.32 -123.64
CA LYS A 67 10.14 -1.82 -123.67
C LYS A 67 10.30 -3.07 -124.56
N GLN A 68 9.27 -3.92 -124.68
CA GLN A 68 9.31 -5.09 -125.56
C GLN A 68 9.32 -4.70 -127.06
N ILE A 69 8.77 -3.54 -127.42
CA ILE A 69 8.73 -3.05 -128.80
C ILE A 69 10.08 -2.44 -129.20
N GLU A 70 10.71 -1.70 -128.28
CA GLU A 70 11.97 -0.98 -128.51
C GLU A 70 12.95 -1.20 -127.34
N PRO A 71 13.64 -2.37 -127.30
CA PRO A 71 14.47 -2.76 -126.15
C PRO A 71 15.71 -1.89 -125.94
N GLU A 72 16.21 -1.25 -127.00
CA GLU A 72 17.47 -0.50 -126.98
C GLU A 72 17.32 0.95 -126.47
N LYS A 73 16.10 1.44 -126.29
CA LYS A 73 15.83 2.82 -125.84
C LYS A 73 15.93 2.94 -124.31
N ASN A 74 17.06 3.47 -123.85
CA ASN A 74 17.35 3.70 -122.42
C ASN A 74 16.30 4.59 -121.71
N TYR A 75 15.56 5.42 -122.44
CA TYR A 75 14.52 6.28 -121.89
C TYR A 75 13.36 5.52 -121.20
N VAL A 76 12.97 4.34 -121.70
CA VAL A 76 11.88 3.53 -121.10
C VAL A 76 12.32 2.94 -119.77
N LEU A 77 13.61 2.58 -119.63
CA LEU A 77 14.19 2.07 -118.39
C LEU A 77 14.10 3.12 -117.27
N VAL A 78 14.46 4.37 -117.57
CA VAL A 78 14.37 5.48 -116.61
C VAL A 78 12.93 5.68 -116.13
N LYS A 79 11.96 5.65 -117.06
CA LYS A 79 10.53 5.80 -116.74
C LYS A 79 9.99 4.64 -115.89
N LEU A 80 10.41 3.42 -116.18
CA LEU A 80 10.04 2.23 -115.42
C LEU A 80 10.62 2.26 -113.99
N GLU A 81 11.87 2.70 -113.81
CA GLU A 81 12.46 2.89 -112.48
C GLU A 81 11.81 4.03 -111.69
N GLN A 82 11.41 5.13 -112.37
CA GLN A 82 10.62 6.19 -111.74
C GLN A 82 9.24 5.67 -111.28
N ALA A 83 8.60 4.83 -112.10
CA ALA A 83 7.31 4.22 -111.79
C ALA A 83 7.40 3.27 -110.59
N LYS A 84 8.41 2.40 -110.55
CA LYS A 84 8.69 1.52 -109.39
C LYS A 84 8.95 2.33 -108.12
N LYS A 85 9.78 3.37 -108.18
CA LYS A 85 10.04 4.26 -107.03
C LYS A 85 8.79 4.99 -106.56
N GLY A 86 7.92 5.40 -107.48
CA GLY A 86 6.61 5.98 -107.17
C GLY A 86 5.69 4.99 -106.43
N LEU A 87 5.62 3.74 -106.93
CA LEU A 87 4.83 2.67 -106.33
C LEU A 87 5.28 2.34 -104.90
N THR A 88 6.60 2.18 -104.67
CA THR A 88 7.14 1.91 -103.33
C THR A 88 6.79 3.04 -102.36
N LYS A 89 6.98 4.31 -102.76
CA LYS A 89 6.61 5.46 -101.91
C LYS A 89 5.12 5.51 -101.60
N GLN A 90 4.25 5.16 -102.55
CA GLN A 90 2.81 5.11 -102.32
C GLN A 90 2.44 4.02 -101.32
N GLN A 91 3.01 2.82 -101.47
CA GLN A 91 2.80 1.70 -100.55
C GLN A 91 3.30 2.02 -99.13
N ASP A 92 4.45 2.69 -99.00
CA ASP A 92 4.97 3.14 -97.71
C ASP A 92 4.01 4.14 -97.03
N VAL A 93 3.49 5.11 -97.80
CA VAL A 93 2.52 6.10 -97.29
C VAL A 93 1.19 5.45 -96.90
N GLU A 94 0.67 4.53 -97.71
CA GLU A 94 -0.55 3.77 -97.41
C GLU A 94 -0.36 2.87 -96.17
N GLY A 95 0.79 2.23 -96.03
CA GLY A 95 1.17 1.43 -94.86
C GLY A 95 1.19 2.27 -93.58
N VAL A 96 1.88 3.42 -93.60
CA VAL A 96 1.94 4.37 -92.48
C VAL A 96 0.55 4.93 -92.14
N GLN A 97 -0.29 5.21 -93.14
CA GLN A 97 -1.64 5.72 -92.91
C GLN A 97 -2.56 4.66 -92.27
N LYS A 98 -2.45 3.40 -92.72
CA LYS A 98 -3.22 2.27 -92.18
C LYS A 98 -2.79 1.95 -90.74
N GLU A 99 -1.49 2.00 -90.47
CA GLU A 99 -0.95 1.83 -89.11
C GLU A 99 -1.43 2.95 -88.18
N LYS A 100 -1.36 4.22 -88.60
CA LYS A 100 -1.93 5.35 -87.86
C LYS A 100 -3.43 5.19 -87.58
N SER A 101 -4.21 4.73 -88.57
CA SER A 101 -5.65 4.48 -88.40
C SER A 101 -5.90 3.40 -87.35
N LYS A 102 -5.14 2.31 -87.39
CA LYS A 102 -5.27 1.20 -86.45
C LYS A 102 -4.87 1.61 -85.03
N THR A 103 -3.77 2.34 -84.88
CA THR A 103 -3.33 2.89 -83.58
C THR A 103 -4.38 3.83 -82.98
N GLN A 104 -5.04 4.64 -83.81
CA GLN A 104 -6.13 5.51 -83.35
C GLN A 104 -7.35 4.71 -82.89
N GLU A 105 -7.75 3.68 -83.64
CA GLU A 105 -8.87 2.79 -83.26
C GLU A 105 -8.59 2.04 -81.95
N GLU A 106 -7.37 1.52 -81.77
CA GLU A 106 -6.94 0.84 -80.55
C GLU A 106 -6.94 1.82 -79.35
N TYR A 107 -6.47 3.05 -79.56
CA TYR A 107 -6.52 4.10 -78.55
C TYR A 107 -7.95 4.46 -78.16
N ASP A 108 -8.83 4.72 -79.13
CA ASP A 108 -10.23 5.10 -78.88
C ASP A 108 -11.00 3.99 -78.15
N ALA A 109 -10.71 2.73 -78.48
CA ALA A 109 -11.27 1.58 -77.78
C ALA A 109 -10.82 1.51 -76.31
N MET A 110 -9.53 1.77 -76.04
CA MET A 110 -9.01 1.82 -74.67
C MET A 110 -9.59 2.98 -73.87
N ILE A 111 -9.71 4.16 -74.48
CA ILE A 111 -10.35 5.32 -73.85
C ILE A 111 -11.81 5.01 -73.50
N LYS A 112 -12.55 4.41 -74.41
CA LYS A 112 -13.97 4.07 -74.19
C LYS A 112 -14.15 3.10 -73.00
N GLU A 113 -13.31 2.07 -72.91
CA GLU A 113 -13.38 1.13 -71.79
C GLU A 113 -12.90 1.78 -70.48
N ALA A 114 -11.86 2.62 -70.53
CA ALA A 114 -11.39 3.38 -69.37
C ALA A 114 -12.48 4.31 -68.83
N ASP A 115 -13.14 5.08 -69.71
CA ASP A 115 -14.26 5.96 -69.35
C ASP A 115 -15.42 5.17 -68.73
N ARG A 116 -15.76 3.99 -69.29
CA ARG A 116 -16.79 3.13 -68.73
C ARG A 116 -16.48 2.74 -67.28
N LEU A 117 -15.28 2.22 -67.03
CA LEU A 117 -14.82 1.84 -65.69
C LEU A 117 -14.79 3.04 -64.74
N TYR A 118 -14.38 4.22 -65.23
CA TYR A 118 -14.35 5.45 -64.46
C TYR A 118 -15.76 5.86 -63.98
N TYR A 119 -16.76 5.81 -64.86
CA TYR A 119 -18.15 6.13 -64.52
C TYR A 119 -18.84 5.05 -63.68
N ASP A 120 -18.43 3.79 -63.83
CA ASP A 120 -18.88 2.67 -62.98
C ASP A 120 -18.28 2.75 -61.56
N GLY A 121 -17.34 3.68 -61.31
CA GLY A 121 -16.67 3.88 -60.02
C GLY A 121 -15.47 2.96 -59.78
N ASP A 122 -15.10 2.16 -60.77
CA ASP A 122 -13.92 1.29 -60.73
C ASP A 122 -12.66 2.07 -61.16
N TRP A 123 -12.31 3.06 -60.33
CA TRP A 123 -11.24 4.01 -60.63
C TRP A 123 -9.88 3.34 -60.79
N ALA A 124 -9.59 2.29 -60.02
CA ALA A 124 -8.32 1.58 -60.10
C ALA A 124 -8.12 0.89 -61.47
N ASN A 125 -9.14 0.18 -61.96
CA ASN A 125 -9.07 -0.44 -63.28
C ASN A 125 -9.14 0.61 -64.41
N SER A 126 -9.86 1.71 -64.22
CA SER A 126 -9.88 2.83 -65.20
C SER A 126 -8.49 3.44 -65.40
N ILE A 127 -7.71 3.61 -64.32
CA ILE A 127 -6.33 4.12 -64.39
C ILE A 127 -5.48 3.20 -65.25
N GLY A 128 -5.53 1.89 -65.01
CA GLY A 128 -4.80 0.91 -65.83
C GLY A 128 -5.14 1.01 -67.32
N LYS A 129 -6.42 1.23 -67.66
CA LYS A 129 -6.85 1.40 -69.06
C LYS A 129 -6.42 2.74 -69.66
N TYR A 130 -6.43 3.83 -68.92
CA TYR A 130 -5.87 5.11 -69.38
C TYR A 130 -4.34 5.05 -69.54
N GLU A 131 -3.64 4.31 -68.68
CA GLU A 131 -2.20 4.08 -68.84
C GLU A 131 -1.90 3.24 -70.09
N GLU A 132 -2.69 2.20 -70.35
CA GLU A 132 -2.63 1.42 -71.60
C GLU A 132 -2.87 2.33 -72.82
N ALA A 133 -3.90 3.17 -72.81
CA ALA A 133 -4.14 4.16 -73.85
C ALA A 133 -2.96 5.13 -74.03
N SER A 134 -2.34 5.57 -72.92
CA SER A 134 -1.18 6.46 -72.94
C SER A 134 0.09 5.81 -73.52
N ARG A 135 0.16 4.47 -73.52
CA ARG A 135 1.24 3.72 -74.17
C ARG A 135 1.00 3.54 -75.67
N ILE A 136 -0.26 3.60 -76.13
CA ILE A 136 -0.63 3.52 -77.55
C ILE A 136 -0.36 4.88 -78.23
N LEU A 137 -0.85 5.96 -77.61
CA LEU A 137 -0.56 7.33 -78.04
C LEU A 137 -0.02 8.14 -76.87
N GLU A 138 1.28 8.43 -76.94
CA GLU A 138 1.97 9.21 -75.92
C GLU A 138 1.52 10.68 -75.94
N TYR A 139 1.70 11.35 -74.79
CA TYR A 139 1.46 12.79 -74.60
C TYR A 139 0.03 13.29 -74.80
N GLN A 140 -0.96 12.38 -74.82
CA GLN A 140 -2.37 12.76 -74.85
C GLN A 140 -2.82 13.33 -73.49
N GLN A 141 -3.33 14.57 -73.50
CA GLN A 141 -3.76 15.24 -72.26
C GLN A 141 -4.96 14.56 -71.59
N TYR A 142 -5.86 13.96 -72.38
CA TYR A 142 -7.10 13.40 -71.87
C TYR A 142 -6.87 12.25 -70.86
N PRO A 143 -6.20 11.12 -71.22
CA PRO A 143 -5.94 10.06 -70.25
C PRO A 143 -5.12 10.53 -69.05
N MET A 144 -4.15 11.44 -69.24
CA MET A 144 -3.37 12.01 -68.11
C MET A 144 -4.27 12.76 -67.11
N LEU A 145 -5.21 13.58 -67.59
CA LEU A 145 -6.15 14.30 -66.73
C LEU A 145 -7.13 13.35 -66.03
N GLN A 146 -7.61 12.32 -66.72
CA GLN A 146 -8.54 11.36 -66.14
C GLN A 146 -7.86 10.47 -65.09
N ILE A 147 -6.62 10.02 -65.31
CA ILE A 147 -5.82 9.32 -64.29
C ILE A 147 -5.71 10.18 -63.03
N LYS A 148 -5.36 11.46 -63.18
CA LYS A 148 -5.25 12.38 -62.04
C LYS A 148 -6.56 12.48 -61.26
N ARG A 149 -7.69 12.67 -61.95
CA ARG A 149 -9.02 12.74 -61.32
C ARG A 149 -9.39 11.44 -60.61
N ALA A 150 -9.12 10.29 -61.24
CA ALA A 150 -9.38 8.97 -60.66
C ALA A 150 -8.56 8.76 -59.36
N VAL A 151 -7.28 9.16 -59.36
CA VAL A 151 -6.42 9.10 -58.17
C VAL A 151 -6.95 10.03 -57.06
N ASP A 152 -7.34 11.26 -57.40
CA ASP A 152 -7.91 12.21 -56.42
C ASP A 152 -9.21 11.65 -55.79
N LEU A 153 -10.09 11.02 -56.59
CA LEU A 153 -11.32 10.37 -56.12
C LEU A 153 -11.03 9.18 -55.19
N ILE A 154 -10.05 8.33 -55.53
CA ILE A 154 -9.63 7.21 -54.67
C ILE A 154 -9.15 7.74 -53.30
N GLN A 155 -8.33 8.79 -53.29
CA GLN A 155 -7.84 9.39 -52.05
C GLN A 155 -8.96 10.01 -51.22
N GLU A 156 -9.91 10.71 -51.85
CA GLU A 156 -11.06 11.27 -51.16
C GLU A 156 -11.95 10.18 -50.55
N PHE A 157 -12.19 9.10 -51.30
CA PHE A 157 -12.95 7.94 -50.83
C PHE A 157 -12.27 7.26 -49.64
N GLN A 158 -10.95 7.03 -49.71
CA GLN A 158 -10.16 6.48 -48.61
C GLN A 158 -10.23 7.36 -47.36
N LYS A 159 -10.02 8.67 -47.49
CA LYS A 159 -10.14 9.62 -46.36
C LYS A 159 -11.53 9.61 -45.74
N LYS A 160 -12.59 9.57 -46.55
CA LYS A 160 -13.97 9.47 -46.04
C LYS A 160 -14.20 8.15 -45.30
N GLN A 161 -13.64 7.06 -45.80
CA GLN A 161 -13.76 5.75 -45.16
C GLN A 161 -12.99 5.70 -43.84
N GLU A 162 -11.75 6.21 -43.79
CA GLU A 162 -10.96 6.35 -42.56
C GLU A 162 -11.65 7.24 -41.52
N GLU A 163 -12.25 8.35 -41.93
CA GLU A 163 -13.05 9.23 -41.07
C GLU A 163 -14.25 8.48 -40.48
N LYS A 164 -14.97 7.72 -41.32
CA LYS A 164 -16.12 6.91 -40.91
C LYS A 164 -15.72 5.83 -39.91
N ASP A 165 -14.63 5.12 -40.16
CA ASP A 165 -14.13 4.06 -39.29
C ASP A 165 -13.62 4.63 -37.96
N ARG A 166 -12.94 5.79 -38.00
CA ARG A 166 -12.51 6.51 -36.80
C ARG A 166 -13.69 6.96 -35.95
N LEU A 167 -14.76 7.47 -36.57
CA LEU A 167 -15.97 7.90 -35.86
C LEU A 167 -16.74 6.69 -35.30
N ALA A 168 -16.78 5.57 -36.03
CA ALA A 168 -17.37 4.33 -35.54
C ALA A 168 -16.62 3.78 -34.32
N ALA A 169 -15.28 3.76 -34.37
CA ALA A 169 -14.43 3.37 -33.23
C ALA A 169 -14.64 4.29 -32.03
N TYR A 170 -14.67 5.61 -32.25
CA TYR A 170 -15.00 6.60 -31.22
C TYR A 170 -16.34 6.30 -30.56
N ASN A 171 -17.42 6.19 -31.33
CA ASN A 171 -18.76 5.95 -30.79
C ASN A 171 -18.86 4.62 -30.03
N LYS A 172 -18.17 3.58 -30.50
CA LYS A 172 -18.07 2.30 -29.79
C LYS A 172 -17.40 2.48 -28.43
N SER A 173 -16.23 3.13 -28.37
CA SER A 173 -15.52 3.38 -27.11
C SER A 173 -16.32 4.25 -26.16
N ILE A 174 -17.08 5.25 -26.66
CA ILE A 174 -18.01 6.04 -25.85
C ILE A 174 -19.09 5.17 -25.22
N LYS A 175 -19.74 4.31 -26.00
CA LYS A 175 -20.79 3.42 -25.51
C LYS A 175 -20.26 2.47 -24.42
N GLU A 176 -19.14 1.81 -24.69
CA GLU A 176 -18.49 0.93 -23.71
C GLU A 176 -18.08 1.68 -22.44
N ALA A 177 -17.60 2.93 -22.57
CA ALA A 177 -17.27 3.77 -21.42
C ALA A 177 -18.50 4.17 -20.61
N ASP A 178 -19.61 4.54 -21.26
CA ASP A 178 -20.88 4.87 -20.61
C ASP A 178 -21.43 3.65 -19.85
N ASP A 179 -21.39 2.46 -20.45
CA ASP A 179 -21.83 1.21 -19.81
C ASP A 179 -20.98 0.88 -18.56
N LEU A 180 -19.66 1.09 -18.66
CA LEU A 180 -18.75 0.94 -17.51
C LEU A 180 -19.00 1.99 -16.43
N LEU A 181 -19.38 3.21 -16.80
CA LEU A 181 -19.72 4.28 -15.87
C LEU A 181 -21.00 3.94 -15.09
N ILE A 182 -22.03 3.45 -15.77
CA ILE A 182 -23.29 2.98 -15.17
C ILE A 182 -23.02 1.78 -14.26
N GLY A 183 -22.18 0.84 -14.71
CA GLY A 183 -21.72 -0.29 -13.91
C GLY A 183 -20.74 0.07 -12.79
N GLN A 184 -20.48 1.36 -12.54
CA GLN A 184 -19.60 1.87 -11.49
C GLN A 184 -18.15 1.35 -11.56
N ARG A 185 -17.72 0.88 -12.74
CA ARG A 185 -16.35 0.41 -13.01
C ARG A 185 -15.48 1.60 -13.44
N TYR A 186 -15.37 2.60 -12.57
CA TYR A 186 -14.82 3.93 -12.88
C TYR A 186 -13.42 3.90 -13.49
N ALA A 187 -12.51 3.07 -12.97
CA ALA A 187 -11.14 2.96 -13.51
C ALA A 187 -11.11 2.43 -14.96
N ALA A 188 -11.96 1.46 -15.29
CA ALA A 188 -12.07 0.93 -16.65
C ALA A 188 -12.79 1.93 -17.58
N CYS A 189 -13.83 2.58 -17.08
CA CYS A 189 -14.54 3.68 -17.76
C CYS A 189 -13.57 4.79 -18.20
N ILE A 190 -12.68 5.25 -17.31
CA ILE A 190 -11.67 6.27 -17.64
C ILE A 190 -10.81 5.84 -18.83
N ARG A 191 -10.30 4.60 -18.83
CA ARG A 191 -9.49 4.08 -19.94
C ARG A 191 -10.25 4.09 -21.25
N LYS A 192 -11.53 3.71 -21.25
CA LYS A 192 -12.36 3.69 -22.46
C LYS A 192 -12.68 5.08 -23.00
N TYR A 193 -12.91 6.07 -22.14
CA TYR A 193 -13.02 7.46 -22.59
C TYR A 193 -11.69 8.04 -23.10
N GLN A 194 -10.55 7.64 -22.53
CA GLN A 194 -9.23 8.01 -23.05
C GLN A 194 -8.97 7.37 -24.43
N GLU A 195 -9.40 6.13 -24.62
CA GLU A 195 -9.38 5.46 -25.93
C GLU A 195 -10.23 6.25 -26.94
N ALA A 196 -11.44 6.68 -26.56
CA ALA A 196 -12.27 7.54 -27.39
C ALA A 196 -11.57 8.87 -27.77
N ASP A 197 -10.94 9.56 -26.80
CA ASP A 197 -10.20 10.81 -27.06
C ASP A 197 -8.99 10.62 -28.00
N SER A 198 -8.46 9.39 -28.11
CA SER A 198 -7.41 9.06 -29.08
C SER A 198 -7.91 9.04 -30.53
N TYR A 199 -9.18 8.66 -30.75
CA TYR A 199 -9.82 8.68 -32.07
C TYR A 199 -10.34 10.07 -32.44
N VAL A 200 -10.99 10.77 -31.51
CA VAL A 200 -11.49 12.13 -31.72
C VAL A 200 -11.09 13.00 -30.55
N LYS A 201 -10.05 13.81 -30.77
CA LYS A 201 -9.43 14.64 -29.73
C LYS A 201 -10.32 15.80 -29.31
N ASN A 202 -10.11 16.27 -28.09
CA ASN A 202 -10.68 17.50 -27.54
C ASN A 202 -12.21 17.49 -27.44
N GLN A 203 -12.82 16.32 -27.32
CA GLN A 203 -14.27 16.22 -27.17
C GLN A 203 -14.67 16.53 -25.72
N TYR A 204 -15.69 17.37 -25.57
CA TYR A 204 -16.20 17.80 -24.25
C TYR A 204 -16.72 16.61 -23.43
N ARG A 205 -17.50 15.71 -24.06
CA ARG A 205 -18.18 14.60 -23.40
C ARG A 205 -17.20 13.63 -22.70
N PRO A 206 -16.18 13.05 -23.36
CA PRO A 206 -15.19 12.20 -22.69
C PRO A 206 -14.50 12.88 -21.50
N ARG A 207 -14.11 14.16 -21.65
CA ARG A 207 -13.40 14.92 -20.61
C ARG A 207 -14.23 15.05 -19.34
N VAL A 208 -15.48 15.49 -19.48
CA VAL A 208 -16.39 15.65 -18.34
C VAL A 208 -16.67 14.31 -17.68
N LYS A 209 -16.87 13.25 -18.47
CA LYS A 209 -17.16 11.91 -17.94
C LYS A 209 -15.96 11.30 -17.21
N ILE A 210 -14.73 11.52 -17.69
CA ILE A 210 -13.51 11.14 -16.97
C ILE A 210 -13.42 11.87 -15.62
N MET A 211 -13.71 13.18 -15.60
CA MET A 211 -13.69 13.97 -14.37
C MET A 211 -14.73 13.44 -13.36
N LEU A 212 -15.94 13.16 -13.81
CA LEU A 212 -17.00 12.54 -13.02
C LEU A 212 -16.57 11.18 -12.46
N ALA A 213 -15.99 10.29 -13.28
CA ALA A 213 -15.53 8.98 -12.84
C ALA A 213 -14.42 9.09 -11.78
N LYS A 214 -13.48 10.03 -11.94
CA LYS A 214 -12.44 10.32 -10.94
C LYS A 214 -13.05 10.81 -9.62
N ASP A 215 -14.07 11.66 -9.70
CA ASP A 215 -14.75 12.17 -8.52
C ASP A 215 -15.47 11.07 -7.74
N MET A 216 -16.15 10.16 -8.44
CA MET A 216 -16.80 9.00 -7.85
C MET A 216 -15.81 8.05 -7.15
N ILE A 217 -14.59 7.87 -7.71
CA ILE A 217 -13.53 7.10 -7.05
C ILE A 217 -13.13 7.77 -5.73
N ARG A 218 -12.92 9.09 -5.74
CA ARG A 218 -12.58 9.85 -4.51
C ARG A 218 -13.68 9.76 -3.48
N LYS A 219 -14.93 9.95 -3.89
CA LYS A 219 -16.08 9.83 -2.99
C LYS A 219 -16.17 8.44 -2.37
N ARG A 220 -16.03 7.36 -3.16
CA ARG A 220 -16.02 5.99 -2.63
C ARG A 220 -14.89 5.74 -1.65
N ALA A 221 -13.70 6.32 -1.87
CA ALA A 221 -12.60 6.23 -0.92
C ALA A 221 -12.94 6.96 0.39
N ILE A 222 -13.52 8.15 0.31
CA ILE A 222 -13.99 8.91 1.49
C ILE A 222 -15.06 8.11 2.24
N ASP A 223 -16.09 7.63 1.55
CA ASP A 223 -17.17 6.82 2.15
C ASP A 223 -16.61 5.56 2.83
N SER A 224 -15.56 4.94 2.27
CA SER A 224 -14.89 3.78 2.88
C SER A 224 -14.14 4.14 4.16
N VAL A 225 -13.52 5.33 4.21
CA VAL A 225 -12.82 5.84 5.39
C VAL A 225 -13.83 6.25 6.47
N ASP A 226 -14.91 6.93 6.09
CA ASP A 226 -16.04 7.25 6.98
C ASP A 226 -16.69 5.99 7.56
N TYR A 227 -16.86 4.94 6.75
CA TYR A 227 -17.35 3.64 7.22
C TYR A 227 -16.40 3.03 8.25
N ALA A 228 -15.09 2.96 7.96
CA ALA A 228 -14.09 2.44 8.90
C ALA A 228 -14.12 3.22 10.22
N TYR A 229 -14.12 4.54 10.17
CA TYR A 229 -14.26 5.39 11.36
C TYR A 229 -15.54 5.07 12.15
N SER A 230 -16.69 5.00 11.47
CA SER A 230 -17.98 4.73 12.13
C SER A 230 -18.04 3.36 12.80
N ALA A 231 -17.39 2.35 12.23
CA ALA A 231 -17.31 1.01 12.79
C ALA A 231 -16.47 0.97 14.08
N GLU A 232 -15.31 1.63 14.09
CA GLU A 232 -14.47 1.75 15.29
C GLU A 232 -15.21 2.51 16.40
N ILE A 233 -15.90 3.61 16.07
CA ILE A 233 -16.71 4.37 17.04
C ILE A 233 -17.82 3.53 17.65
N THR A 234 -18.56 2.78 16.82
CA THR A 234 -19.65 1.93 17.29
C THR A 234 -19.12 0.87 18.27
N THR A 235 -18.01 0.23 17.90
CA THR A 235 -17.37 -0.79 18.75
C THR A 235 -16.85 -0.18 20.07
N ALA A 236 -16.24 1.00 20.02
CA ALA A 236 -15.80 1.71 21.22
C ALA A 236 -16.97 2.06 22.16
N ASP A 237 -18.07 2.58 21.60
CA ASP A 237 -19.28 2.90 22.36
C ASP A 237 -19.92 1.65 22.99
N GLU A 238 -19.87 0.50 22.31
CA GLU A 238 -20.32 -0.79 22.87
C GLU A 238 -19.46 -1.26 24.05
N TYR A 239 -18.12 -1.16 23.96
CA TYR A 239 -17.23 -1.51 25.08
C TYR A 239 -17.41 -0.55 26.25
N ARG A 240 -17.55 0.75 25.97
CA ARG A 240 -17.83 1.77 26.98
C ARG A 240 -19.15 1.49 27.70
N ALA A 241 -20.19 1.06 26.97
CA ALA A 241 -21.49 0.70 27.55
C ALA A 241 -21.43 -0.55 28.45
N LYS A 242 -20.40 -1.38 28.30
CA LYS A 242 -20.11 -2.56 29.13
C LYS A 242 -19.12 -2.25 30.27
N ASP A 243 -18.79 -0.98 30.49
CA ASP A 243 -17.76 -0.49 31.44
C ASP A 243 -16.34 -1.07 31.20
N ASP A 244 -16.08 -1.59 30.00
CA ASP A 244 -14.74 -2.02 29.55
C ASP A 244 -14.02 -0.80 28.95
N PHE A 245 -13.67 0.14 29.82
CA PHE A 245 -13.14 1.46 29.46
C PHE A 245 -11.78 1.36 28.75
N GLU A 246 -10.94 0.41 29.14
CA GLU A 246 -9.64 0.17 28.50
C GLU A 246 -9.80 -0.22 27.04
N LYS A 247 -10.70 -1.16 26.73
CA LYS A 247 -10.99 -1.50 25.33
C LYS A 247 -11.69 -0.37 24.60
N ALA A 248 -12.60 0.35 25.26
CA ALA A 248 -13.23 1.51 24.64
C ALA A 248 -12.19 2.55 24.18
N ILE A 249 -11.18 2.84 25.02
CA ILE A 249 -10.07 3.74 24.68
C ILE A 249 -9.27 3.20 23.49
N GLU A 250 -8.98 1.89 23.44
CA GLU A 250 -8.29 1.27 22.30
C GLU A 250 -9.03 1.53 20.98
N PHE A 251 -10.34 1.27 20.93
CA PHE A 251 -11.16 1.47 19.74
C PHE A 251 -11.37 2.95 19.38
N TYR A 252 -11.50 3.85 20.37
CA TYR A 252 -11.53 5.29 20.09
C TYR A 252 -10.19 5.79 19.52
N ASN A 253 -9.06 5.25 19.96
CA ASN A 253 -7.75 5.56 19.39
C ASN A 253 -7.64 5.04 17.94
N LYS A 254 -8.13 3.83 17.64
CA LYS A 254 -8.23 3.34 16.25
C LYS A 254 -9.09 4.27 15.38
N ALA A 255 -10.20 4.79 15.89
CA ALA A 255 -10.99 5.79 15.18
C ALA A 255 -10.20 7.09 14.91
N LEU A 256 -9.31 7.50 15.82
CA LEU A 256 -8.43 8.66 15.65
C LEU A 256 -7.25 8.42 14.70
N GLU A 257 -6.82 7.18 14.51
CA GLU A 257 -5.87 6.82 13.43
C GLU A 257 -6.50 7.07 12.04
N VAL A 258 -7.81 6.85 11.91
CA VAL A 258 -8.56 7.10 10.67
C VAL A 258 -8.84 8.59 10.46
N TYR A 259 -9.36 9.27 11.49
CA TYR A 259 -9.57 10.72 11.48
C TYR A 259 -8.93 11.39 12.70
N PRO A 260 -7.68 11.85 12.55
CA PRO A 260 -7.04 12.63 13.58
C PRO A 260 -7.88 13.87 13.92
N LEU A 261 -7.95 14.23 15.20
CA LEU A 261 -8.62 15.44 15.71
C LEU A 261 -10.15 15.40 15.81
N LYS A 262 -10.82 14.26 15.55
CA LYS A 262 -12.26 14.14 15.80
C LYS A 262 -12.55 14.30 17.29
N GLN A 263 -13.33 15.33 17.62
CA GLN A 263 -13.61 15.70 19.01
C GLN A 263 -14.36 14.62 19.80
N TYR A 264 -15.24 13.86 19.14
CA TYR A 264 -16.04 12.82 19.80
C TYR A 264 -15.17 11.74 20.46
N PRO A 265 -14.32 10.97 19.75
CA PRO A 265 -13.44 9.99 20.38
C PRO A 265 -12.48 10.61 21.41
N ILE A 266 -11.92 11.80 21.16
CA ILE A 266 -11.05 12.50 22.14
C ILE A 266 -11.79 12.71 23.46
N THR A 267 -12.99 13.28 23.40
CA THR A 267 -13.79 13.56 24.61
C THR A 267 -14.17 12.26 25.32
N LYS A 268 -14.46 11.19 24.57
CA LYS A 268 -14.84 9.90 25.13
C LYS A 268 -13.67 9.19 25.79
N ILE A 269 -12.47 9.29 25.24
CA ILE A 269 -11.23 8.78 25.87
C ILE A 269 -11.04 9.45 27.23
N MET A 270 -11.09 10.78 27.29
CA MET A 270 -10.94 11.52 28.56
C MET A 270 -11.99 11.11 29.60
N GLN A 271 -13.25 10.88 29.17
CA GLN A 271 -14.31 10.39 30.06
C GLN A 271 -14.01 8.97 30.57
N CYS A 272 -13.52 8.07 29.71
CA CYS A 272 -13.15 6.71 30.11
C CYS A 272 -11.96 6.71 31.09
N GLU A 273 -10.95 7.55 30.85
CA GLU A 273 -9.79 7.70 31.74
C GLU A 273 -10.20 8.17 33.14
N ASP A 274 -11.07 9.18 33.24
CA ASP A 274 -11.62 9.64 34.53
C ASP A 274 -12.38 8.53 35.26
N LEU A 275 -13.17 7.73 34.53
CA LEU A 275 -13.92 6.61 35.11
C LEU A 275 -13.00 5.49 35.61
N ILE A 276 -11.90 5.20 34.90
CA ILE A 276 -10.87 4.23 35.35
C ILE A 276 -10.26 4.71 36.66
N VAL A 277 -9.84 5.97 36.74
CA VAL A 277 -9.27 6.56 37.95
C VAL A 277 -10.25 6.46 39.13
N ARG A 278 -11.51 6.84 38.94
CA ARG A 278 -12.53 6.73 40.00
C ARG A 278 -12.78 5.29 40.44
N ARG A 279 -12.75 4.33 39.51
CA ARG A 279 -12.87 2.90 39.81
C ARG A 279 -11.70 2.42 40.66
N GLU A 280 -10.48 2.82 40.31
CA GLU A 280 -9.27 2.50 41.07
C GLU A 280 -9.26 3.13 42.46
N GLU A 281 -9.59 4.42 42.56
CA GLU A 281 -9.72 5.11 43.84
C GLU A 281 -10.75 4.44 44.76
N LYS A 282 -11.87 3.97 44.19
CA LYS A 282 -12.88 3.23 44.93
C LYS A 282 -12.34 1.90 45.44
N ILE A 283 -11.64 1.12 44.61
CA ILE A 283 -11.02 -0.15 45.02
C ILE A 283 -10.03 0.07 46.18
N VAL A 284 -9.20 1.11 46.06
CA VAL A 284 -8.23 1.49 47.11
C VAL A 284 -8.95 1.87 48.40
N ARG A 285 -10.02 2.68 48.30
CA ARG A 285 -10.85 3.09 49.45
C ARG A 285 -11.53 1.90 50.12
N ASP A 286 -12.11 0.99 49.35
CA ASP A 286 -12.81 -0.18 49.87
C ASP A 286 -11.83 -1.11 50.60
N LYS A 287 -10.64 -1.34 50.03
CA LYS A 287 -9.55 -2.08 50.69
C LYS A 287 -9.10 -1.43 51.99
N PHE A 288 -8.96 -0.10 52.00
CA PHE A 288 -8.63 0.63 53.22
C PHE A 288 -9.71 0.44 54.31
N ASN A 289 -10.99 0.58 53.93
CA ASN A 289 -12.11 0.40 54.86
C ASN A 289 -12.17 -1.01 55.44
N GLU A 290 -11.87 -2.04 54.63
CA GLU A 290 -11.79 -3.43 55.07
C GLU A 290 -10.68 -3.62 56.12
N ILE A 291 -9.47 -3.14 55.85
CA ILE A 291 -8.35 -3.21 56.81
C ILE A 291 -8.69 -2.46 58.11
N MET A 292 -9.33 -1.29 58.02
CA MET A 292 -9.75 -0.52 59.18
C MET A 292 -10.78 -1.28 60.02
N LYS A 293 -11.69 -2.01 59.38
CA LYS A 293 -12.67 -2.86 60.05
C LYS A 293 -11.99 -4.03 60.76
N ASP A 294 -11.09 -4.73 60.07
CA ASP A 294 -10.35 -5.86 60.64
C ASP A 294 -9.50 -5.43 61.84
N ALA A 295 -8.83 -4.27 61.74
CA ALA A 295 -8.09 -3.67 62.83
C ALA A 295 -8.99 -3.37 64.04
N LEU A 296 -10.19 -2.82 63.81
CA LEU A 296 -11.15 -2.53 64.86
C LEU A 296 -11.67 -3.80 65.54
N ASP A 297 -11.92 -4.87 64.79
CA ASP A 297 -12.35 -6.15 65.34
C ASP A 297 -11.24 -6.81 66.19
N LEU A 298 -9.97 -6.66 65.80
CA LEU A 298 -8.82 -7.08 66.61
C LEU A 298 -8.67 -6.26 67.91
N VAL A 299 -8.91 -4.94 67.86
CA VAL A 299 -8.94 -4.09 69.06
C VAL A 299 -10.04 -4.55 70.03
N ARG A 300 -11.24 -4.86 69.52
CA ARG A 300 -12.35 -5.38 70.33
C ARG A 300 -12.02 -6.72 70.98
N ALA A 301 -11.16 -7.51 70.34
CA ALA A 301 -10.64 -8.78 70.87
C ALA A 301 -9.39 -8.62 71.76
N GLU A 302 -9.00 -7.38 72.13
CA GLU A 302 -7.81 -7.05 72.93
C GLU A 302 -6.47 -7.51 72.33
N LYS A 303 -6.44 -7.77 71.01
CA LYS A 303 -5.23 -8.17 70.26
C LYS A 303 -4.51 -6.95 69.69
N PHE A 304 -3.94 -6.12 70.56
CA PHE A 304 -3.43 -4.79 70.19
C PHE A 304 -2.19 -4.80 69.28
N ILE A 305 -1.33 -5.83 69.37
CA ILE A 305 -0.18 -5.98 68.47
C ILE A 305 -0.67 -6.24 67.03
N GLU A 306 -1.54 -7.25 66.85
CA GLU A 306 -2.14 -7.60 65.55
C GLU A 306 -2.95 -6.42 64.97
N ALA A 307 -3.72 -5.71 65.81
CA ALA A 307 -4.44 -4.50 65.39
C ALA A 307 -3.50 -3.38 64.94
N GLY A 308 -2.39 -3.16 65.65
CA GLY A 308 -1.37 -2.18 65.29
C GLY A 308 -0.73 -2.47 63.93
N GLU A 309 -0.48 -3.74 63.62
CA GLU A 309 0.00 -4.17 62.30
C GLU A 309 -1.02 -3.89 61.19
N MET A 310 -2.31 -4.13 61.43
CA MET A 310 -3.36 -3.80 60.46
C MET A 310 -3.46 -2.29 60.21
N TYR A 311 -3.38 -1.46 61.26
CA TYR A 311 -3.33 -0.01 61.07
C TYR A 311 -2.05 0.45 60.34
N MET A 312 -0.92 -0.24 60.50
CA MET A 312 0.29 0.05 59.71
C MET A 312 0.06 -0.25 58.22
N LYS A 313 -0.63 -1.35 57.87
CA LYS A 313 -1.05 -1.62 56.48
C LYS A 313 -2.03 -0.57 55.96
N ALA A 314 -2.97 -0.10 56.79
CA ALA A 314 -3.89 0.98 56.42
C ALA A 314 -3.13 2.30 56.14
N LYS A 315 -2.06 2.57 56.91
CA LYS A 315 -1.18 3.72 56.71
C LYS A 315 -0.39 3.66 55.40
N GLU A 316 -0.02 2.47 54.92
CA GLU A 316 0.60 2.34 53.60
C GLU A 316 -0.33 2.78 52.47
N ILE A 317 -1.64 2.60 52.63
CA ILE A 317 -2.66 3.02 51.65
C ILE A 317 -2.92 4.53 51.72
N TYR A 318 -3.14 5.08 52.91
CA TYR A 318 -3.31 6.53 53.11
C TYR A 318 -2.32 7.08 54.15
N PRO A 319 -1.08 7.41 53.73
CA PRO A 319 0.00 7.82 54.65
C PRO A 319 -0.29 9.08 55.46
N LEU A 320 -1.13 9.97 54.91
CA LEU A 320 -1.52 11.25 55.51
C LEU A 320 -2.76 11.15 56.40
N ASN A 321 -3.32 9.95 56.60
CA ASN A 321 -4.48 9.77 57.46
C ASN A 321 -4.06 9.83 58.95
N ASN A 322 -4.19 11.01 59.55
CA ASN A 322 -3.83 11.25 60.96
C ASN A 322 -4.58 10.32 61.93
N HIS A 323 -5.82 9.96 61.63
CA HIS A 323 -6.60 9.06 62.47
C HIS A 323 -5.92 7.68 62.60
N VAL A 324 -5.35 7.14 61.51
CA VAL A 324 -4.64 5.86 61.54
C VAL A 324 -3.39 5.94 62.42
N ASN A 325 -2.65 7.05 62.36
CA ASN A 325 -1.47 7.27 63.22
C ASN A 325 -1.85 7.29 64.70
N ASP A 326 -2.99 7.90 65.04
CA ASP A 326 -3.50 7.92 66.40
C ASP A 326 -3.90 6.52 66.86
N MET A 327 -4.62 5.75 66.02
CA MET A 327 -5.01 4.37 66.36
C MET A 327 -3.80 3.46 66.62
N ILE A 328 -2.71 3.59 65.85
CA ILE A 328 -1.45 2.85 66.09
C ILE A 328 -0.88 3.20 67.47
N ARG A 329 -0.88 4.49 67.83
CA ARG A 329 -0.37 4.96 69.12
C ARG A 329 -1.22 4.44 70.28
N GLU A 330 -2.54 4.47 70.13
CA GLU A 330 -3.45 3.96 71.15
C GLU A 330 -3.30 2.44 71.33
N CYS A 331 -3.16 1.65 70.25
CA CYS A 331 -2.87 0.22 70.36
C CYS A 331 -1.58 -0.05 71.14
N LYS A 332 -0.50 0.71 70.88
CA LYS A 332 0.76 0.59 71.62
C LYS A 332 0.57 0.90 73.11
N LYS A 333 -0.16 1.96 73.45
CA LYS A 333 -0.45 2.32 74.84
C LYS A 333 -1.26 1.24 75.56
N GLU A 334 -2.30 0.69 74.94
CA GLU A 334 -3.10 -0.37 75.55
C GLU A 334 -2.30 -1.67 75.73
N GLN A 335 -1.46 -2.03 74.75
CA GLN A 335 -0.54 -3.16 74.89
C GLN A 335 0.42 -2.96 76.07
N GLU A 336 1.02 -1.78 76.22
CA GLU A 336 1.90 -1.48 77.36
C GLU A 336 1.18 -1.60 78.71
N LYS A 337 -0.12 -1.28 78.80
CA LYS A 337 -0.89 -1.47 80.03
C LYS A 337 -1.08 -2.95 80.34
N ILE A 338 -1.37 -3.77 79.33
CA ILE A 338 -1.46 -5.22 79.47
C ILE A 338 -0.11 -5.79 79.91
N ASP A 339 0.98 -5.38 79.28
CA ASP A 339 2.33 -5.84 79.60
C ASP A 339 2.73 -5.46 81.02
N LYS A 340 2.41 -4.23 81.47
CA LYS A 340 2.62 -3.77 82.86
C LYS A 340 1.81 -4.60 83.85
N LYS A 341 0.55 -4.92 83.55
CA LYS A 341 -0.31 -5.77 84.38
C LYS A 341 0.23 -7.20 84.48
N ASN A 342 0.85 -7.71 83.41
CA ASN A 342 1.38 -9.07 83.33
C ASN A 342 2.86 -9.19 83.72
N ARG A 343 3.53 -8.07 84.05
CA ARG A 343 4.96 -8.05 84.41
C ARG A 343 5.17 -8.69 85.79
N LYS A 344 5.90 -9.81 85.82
CA LYS A 344 6.40 -10.37 87.09
C LYS A 344 7.45 -9.43 87.70
N PRO A 345 7.50 -9.27 89.04
CA PRO A 345 8.49 -8.43 89.69
C PRO A 345 9.92 -8.85 89.34
N VAL A 346 10.81 -7.87 89.19
CA VAL A 346 12.21 -8.10 88.80
C VAL A 346 12.97 -8.68 89.99
N ASN A 347 13.51 -9.89 89.86
CA ASN A 347 14.45 -10.46 90.83
C ASN A 347 15.82 -9.79 90.66
N TYR A 348 16.04 -8.68 91.36
CA TYR A 348 17.29 -7.91 91.30
C TYR A 348 18.50 -8.67 91.86
N PHE A 349 18.31 -9.75 92.63
CA PHE A 349 19.39 -10.54 93.23
C PHE A 349 20.05 -11.53 92.25
N GLU A 350 19.25 -12.16 91.38
CA GLU A 350 19.75 -13.06 90.33
C GLU A 350 20.50 -12.30 89.21
N LEU A 351 20.10 -11.06 88.94
CA LEU A 351 20.76 -10.18 87.95
C LEU A 351 22.14 -9.67 88.41
N PHE A 352 22.53 -9.91 89.67
CA PHE A 352 23.85 -9.57 90.17
C PHE A 352 24.89 -10.61 89.72
N LYS A 353 25.42 -10.43 88.50
CA LYS A 353 26.65 -11.10 88.02
C LYS A 353 27.86 -10.23 88.35
N GLY A 354 28.40 -10.36 89.56
CA GLY A 354 29.69 -9.79 89.94
C GLY A 354 30.75 -10.89 89.94
N ASP A 355 31.93 -10.61 89.39
CA ASP A 355 33.05 -11.56 89.27
C ASP A 355 33.33 -12.28 90.59
N GLU A 356 33.46 -13.61 90.51
CA GLU A 356 33.60 -14.54 91.63
C GLU A 356 34.82 -14.24 92.50
N GLN A 357 34.64 -13.43 93.54
CA GLN A 357 35.35 -13.59 94.81
C GLN A 357 34.31 -13.66 95.92
N ALA A 358 33.70 -14.84 96.02
CA ALA A 358 32.65 -15.15 96.98
C ALA A 358 33.19 -15.18 98.41
N ALA A 359 33.11 -14.04 99.12
CA ALA A 359 32.92 -14.09 100.56
C ALA A 359 31.48 -14.54 100.84
N LYS A 360 31.21 -15.86 100.74
CA LYS A 360 29.97 -16.46 101.25
C LYS A 360 29.98 -16.38 102.77
N GLY A 361 29.65 -15.22 103.32
CA GLY A 361 29.25 -15.09 104.71
C GLY A 361 27.75 -15.30 104.79
N ILE A 362 27.30 -16.54 105.02
CA ILE A 362 25.95 -16.79 105.51
C ILE A 362 26.01 -16.44 106.99
N THR A 363 25.48 -15.30 107.39
CA THR A 363 25.17 -15.06 108.79
C THR A 363 23.72 -15.50 109.00
N GLU A 364 23.54 -16.72 109.51
CA GLU A 364 22.26 -17.10 110.13
C GLU A 364 22.08 -16.20 111.35
N VAL A 365 21.21 -15.21 111.25
CA VAL A 365 20.63 -14.60 112.44
C VAL A 365 19.43 -15.48 112.77
N SER A 366 19.67 -16.50 113.59
CA SER A 366 18.60 -17.34 114.12
C SER A 366 17.71 -16.48 115.02
N GLY A 367 16.60 -16.02 114.45
CA GLY A 367 15.45 -15.57 115.22
C GLY A 367 14.88 -16.80 115.91
N GLY A 368 15.41 -17.12 117.10
CA GLY A 368 14.85 -18.11 118.00
C GLY A 368 13.35 -17.86 118.19
N SER A 369 12.61 -18.95 118.36
CA SER A 369 11.15 -19.03 118.49
C SER A 369 10.54 -18.32 119.70
N ASP A 370 11.21 -17.31 120.25
CA ASP A 370 10.75 -16.56 121.42
C ASP A 370 10.41 -15.12 121.01
N ASP A 371 9.11 -14.82 121.13
CA ASP A 371 8.46 -13.58 120.74
C ASP A 371 8.94 -12.40 121.61
N MET A 372 10.09 -11.81 121.25
CA MET A 372 10.64 -10.64 121.95
C MET A 372 10.05 -9.33 121.39
N THR A 373 9.29 -8.65 122.25
CA THR A 373 8.57 -7.40 121.97
C THR A 373 9.50 -6.19 121.95
N ARG A 374 9.51 -5.40 120.87
CA ARG A 374 10.22 -4.11 120.78
C ARG A 374 9.34 -2.96 121.25
N SER A 375 9.90 -2.07 122.09
CA SER A 375 9.16 -0.90 122.62
C SER A 375 9.01 0.18 121.55
N ALA A 376 7.77 0.43 121.12
CA ALA A 376 7.38 1.67 120.46
C ALA A 376 6.53 2.51 121.43
N GLN A 377 6.75 3.83 121.42
CA GLN A 377 5.96 4.78 122.22
C GLN A 377 4.46 4.56 121.99
N ALA A 378 3.71 4.47 123.10
CA ALA A 378 2.28 4.15 123.22
C ALA A 378 1.89 2.68 123.55
N GLY A 379 2.71 1.99 124.35
CA GLY A 379 2.22 1.04 125.37
C GLY A 379 1.52 -0.25 124.90
N LYS A 380 1.51 -0.57 123.61
CA LYS A 380 1.13 -1.89 123.09
C LYS A 380 2.36 -2.56 122.48
N ASN A 381 2.77 -3.67 123.10
CA ASN A 381 3.80 -4.53 122.57
C ASN A 381 3.18 -5.38 121.45
N PHE A 382 3.68 -5.24 120.22
CA PHE A 382 3.30 -6.09 119.09
C PHE A 382 4.43 -7.09 118.82
N SER A 383 4.06 -8.35 118.57
CA SER A 383 5.02 -9.35 118.07
C SER A 383 5.54 -8.95 116.69
N PHE A 384 6.75 -9.40 116.34
CA PHE A 384 7.28 -9.24 114.97
C PHE A 384 6.28 -9.77 113.93
N LYS A 385 5.60 -10.88 114.26
CA LYS A 385 4.54 -11.49 113.46
C LYS A 385 3.33 -10.57 113.27
N GLU A 386 2.91 -9.83 114.28
CA GLU A 386 1.79 -8.88 114.18
C GLU A 386 2.12 -7.64 113.38
N LEU A 387 3.33 -7.10 113.58
CA LEU A 387 3.85 -5.97 112.83
C LEU A 387 4.00 -6.29 111.34
N TYR A 388 4.50 -7.49 111.01
CA TYR A 388 4.77 -7.90 109.65
C TYR A 388 3.51 -8.28 108.86
N LEU A 389 2.54 -8.94 109.50
CA LEU A 389 1.32 -9.42 108.82
C LEU A 389 0.24 -8.34 108.69
N GLY A 390 0.10 -7.42 109.65
CA GLY A 390 -1.01 -6.46 109.65
C GLY A 390 -2.40 -7.12 109.73
N GLU A 391 -3.46 -6.32 109.90
CA GLU A 391 -4.83 -6.85 110.09
C GLU A 391 -5.42 -7.49 108.83
N THR A 392 -5.05 -7.01 107.65
CA THR A 392 -5.57 -7.47 106.37
C THR A 392 -4.95 -8.79 105.90
N LYS A 393 -3.62 -8.99 106.03
CA LYS A 393 -2.97 -10.24 105.59
C LYS A 393 -3.25 -11.42 106.52
N LYS A 394 -3.62 -11.18 107.80
CA LYS A 394 -4.08 -12.23 108.72
C LYS A 394 -5.28 -13.03 108.17
N ARG A 395 -6.16 -12.42 107.36
CA ARG A 395 -7.40 -13.05 106.87
C ARG A 395 -7.23 -13.90 105.61
N THR A 396 -6.21 -13.65 104.79
CA THR A 396 -5.95 -14.39 103.52
C THR A 396 -4.96 -15.55 103.68
N PHE A 397 -4.47 -15.79 104.89
CA PHE A 397 -3.21 -16.47 105.22
C PHE A 397 -3.21 -18.02 105.16
N PHE A 398 -4.37 -18.68 105.20
CA PHE A 398 -4.43 -20.13 105.50
C PHE A 398 -4.38 -21.09 104.30
N LYS A 399 -3.98 -20.67 103.08
CA LYS A 399 -4.13 -21.52 101.88
C LYS A 399 -2.94 -21.67 100.92
N ALA A 400 -1.79 -21.04 101.13
CA ALA A 400 -0.63 -21.23 100.25
C ALA A 400 0.70 -21.18 101.02
N ILE A 401 1.63 -22.09 100.70
CA ILE A 401 3.04 -22.03 101.12
C ILE A 401 3.83 -21.32 100.02
N ASP A 402 4.52 -20.24 100.37
CA ASP A 402 5.40 -19.50 99.47
C ASP A 402 6.64 -20.33 99.13
N SER A 403 7.11 -20.25 97.88
CA SER A 403 8.33 -20.93 97.43
C SER A 403 9.57 -20.59 98.28
N LEU A 404 9.65 -19.38 98.83
CA LEU A 404 10.72 -18.95 99.73
C LEU A 404 10.59 -19.61 101.11
N ALA A 405 9.37 -19.81 101.62
CA ALA A 405 9.11 -20.49 102.89
C ALA A 405 9.42 -22.01 102.84
N VAL A 406 9.51 -22.59 101.64
CA VAL A 406 10.02 -23.95 101.43
C VAL A 406 11.56 -24.00 101.52
N GLN A 407 12.24 -22.92 101.11
CA GLN A 407 13.70 -22.89 100.94
C GLN A 407 14.45 -22.31 102.12
N TYR A 408 13.81 -21.44 102.91
CA TYR A 408 14.41 -20.71 104.02
C TYR A 408 13.64 -20.97 105.33
N PRO A 409 14.33 -21.05 106.48
CA PRO A 409 13.68 -21.26 107.77
C PRO A 409 12.85 -20.03 108.20
N PRO A 410 11.86 -20.19 109.11
CA PRO A 410 11.17 -19.07 109.74
C PRO A 410 12.15 -18.07 110.36
N GLY A 411 11.93 -16.77 110.14
CA GLY A 411 12.80 -15.69 110.57
C GLY A 411 13.36 -14.85 109.42
N VAL A 412 14.45 -14.13 109.67
CA VAL A 412 15.12 -13.29 108.67
C VAL A 412 16.45 -13.90 108.28
N THR A 413 16.54 -14.45 107.07
CA THR A 413 17.83 -14.88 106.49
C THR A 413 18.47 -13.70 105.78
N GLN A 414 19.75 -13.40 106.04
CA GLN A 414 20.47 -12.33 105.35
C GLN A 414 21.61 -12.88 104.50
N GLU A 415 21.66 -12.47 103.24
CA GLU A 415 22.73 -12.76 102.30
C GLU A 415 23.36 -11.44 101.82
N ILE A 416 24.68 -11.34 101.79
CA ILE A 416 25.38 -10.14 101.31
C ILE A 416 26.23 -10.53 100.10
N LYS A 417 26.12 -9.75 99.04
CA LYS A 417 27.04 -9.78 97.90
C LYS A 417 27.71 -8.43 97.75
N THR A 418 29.03 -8.39 97.84
CA THR A 418 29.82 -7.17 97.63
C THR A 418 30.54 -7.26 96.29
N GLY A 419 30.40 -6.25 95.45
CA GLY A 419 31.12 -6.11 94.19
C GLY A 419 31.89 -4.77 94.10
N PHE A 420 32.63 -4.58 93.01
CA PHE A 420 33.58 -3.47 92.85
C PHE A 420 32.98 -2.06 93.03
N ARG A 421 31.71 -1.85 92.61
CA ARG A 421 31.05 -0.53 92.65
C ARG A 421 29.70 -0.51 93.39
N LYS A 422 29.31 -1.65 93.95
CA LYS A 422 28.03 -1.81 94.66
C LYS A 422 28.03 -3.03 95.57
N SER A 423 27.34 -2.92 96.69
CA SER A 423 26.97 -4.05 97.55
C SER A 423 25.46 -4.26 97.51
N VAL A 424 25.04 -5.52 97.65
CA VAL A 424 23.64 -5.91 97.73
C VAL A 424 23.46 -6.74 98.98
N VAL A 425 22.61 -6.27 99.89
CA VAL A 425 22.13 -7.03 101.04
C VAL A 425 20.75 -7.54 100.70
N ARG A 426 20.60 -8.86 100.64
CA ARG A 426 19.31 -9.54 100.53
C ARG A 426 18.87 -10.01 101.91
N ARG A 427 17.61 -9.80 102.24
CA ARG A 427 16.96 -10.36 103.42
C ARG A 427 15.72 -11.13 102.98
N VAL A 428 15.68 -12.42 103.27
CA VAL A 428 14.49 -13.25 103.08
C VAL A 428 13.80 -13.37 104.43
N VAL A 429 12.58 -12.83 104.51
CA VAL A 429 11.78 -12.82 105.74
C VAL A 429 10.69 -13.87 105.61
N ILE A 430 10.80 -14.94 106.38
CA ILE A 430 9.82 -16.03 106.44
C ILE A 430 9.01 -15.90 107.71
N VAL A 431 7.70 -15.69 107.58
CA VAL A 431 6.76 -15.71 108.71
C VAL A 431 5.72 -16.77 108.41
N GLU A 432 5.76 -17.88 109.17
CA GLU A 432 4.97 -19.09 108.94
C GLU A 432 5.16 -19.62 107.51
N ASN A 433 4.16 -19.47 106.64
CA ASN A 433 4.13 -19.99 105.27
C ASN A 433 4.35 -18.92 104.19
N LEU A 434 4.59 -17.65 104.57
CA LEU A 434 4.89 -16.57 103.64
C LEU A 434 6.36 -16.19 103.69
N GLY A 435 6.95 -15.95 102.53
CA GLY A 435 8.27 -15.37 102.40
C GLY A 435 8.23 -14.10 101.57
N ASP A 436 8.77 -12.99 102.09
CA ASP A 436 9.10 -11.82 101.27
C ASP A 436 10.63 -11.71 101.13
N GLU A 437 11.10 -11.41 99.93
CA GLU A 437 12.47 -11.03 99.65
C GLU A 437 12.61 -9.51 99.73
N PHE A 438 13.66 -9.04 100.40
CA PHE A 438 14.03 -7.65 100.45
C PHE A 438 15.45 -7.47 99.95
N LEU A 439 15.70 -6.39 99.22
CA LEU A 439 17.03 -6.03 98.74
C LEU A 439 17.37 -4.61 99.15
N LYS A 440 18.57 -4.42 99.65
CA LYS A 440 19.22 -3.12 99.83
C LYS A 440 20.43 -3.09 98.91
N VAL A 441 20.40 -2.19 97.93
CA VAL A 441 21.50 -1.99 96.97
C VAL A 441 22.19 -0.69 97.32
N GLU A 442 23.46 -0.77 97.71
CA GLU A 442 24.30 0.39 97.98
C GLU A 442 25.32 0.52 96.86
N HIS A 443 25.47 1.72 96.33
CA HIS A 443 26.46 2.05 95.32
C HIS A 443 27.61 2.84 95.91
N GLU A 444 28.81 2.71 95.32
CA GLU A 444 30.02 3.44 95.73
C GLU A 444 29.84 4.97 95.65
N TRP A 445 29.01 5.45 94.73
CA TRP A 445 28.70 6.88 94.59
C TRP A 445 27.72 7.42 95.66
N GLY A 446 27.30 6.59 96.62
CA GLY A 446 26.50 6.98 97.78
C GLY A 446 24.99 6.70 97.68
N GLY A 447 24.49 6.24 96.54
CA GLY A 447 23.08 5.88 96.37
C GLY A 447 22.70 4.59 97.08
N THR A 448 21.63 4.61 97.88
CA THR A 448 21.05 3.42 98.51
C THR A 448 19.60 3.23 98.11
N TYR A 449 19.27 2.06 97.57
CA TYR A 449 17.92 1.71 97.11
C TYR A 449 17.40 0.47 97.83
N TYR A 450 16.11 0.46 98.12
CA TYR A 450 15.45 -0.63 98.82
C TYR A 450 14.34 -1.22 97.96
N PHE A 451 14.24 -2.54 97.97
CA PHE A 451 13.22 -3.27 97.24
C PHE A 451 12.57 -4.32 98.14
N LYS A 452 11.29 -4.58 97.90
CA LYS A 452 10.53 -5.68 98.46
C LYS A 452 9.89 -6.45 97.31
N ASN A 453 10.19 -7.74 97.19
CA ASN A 453 9.74 -8.61 96.10
C ASN A 453 9.89 -7.93 94.73
N GLY A 454 11.04 -7.31 94.47
CA GLY A 454 11.35 -6.61 93.22
C GLY A 454 10.71 -5.22 93.02
N GLU A 455 9.84 -4.76 93.91
CA GLU A 455 9.25 -3.41 93.87
C GLU A 455 10.03 -2.43 94.76
N ALA A 456 10.20 -1.19 94.30
CA ALA A 456 10.92 -0.18 95.07
C ALA A 456 10.13 0.23 96.33
N VAL A 457 10.79 0.15 97.48
CA VAL A 457 10.25 0.60 98.77
C VAL A 457 11.15 1.66 99.38
N ASN A 458 10.65 2.38 100.38
CA ASN A 458 11.49 3.30 101.13
C ASN A 458 12.30 2.57 102.21
N ARG A 459 13.33 3.25 102.73
CA ARG A 459 14.18 2.77 103.81
C ARG A 459 13.40 2.27 105.03
N ARG A 460 12.35 3.00 105.41
CA ARG A 460 11.54 2.71 106.60
C ARG A 460 10.82 1.36 106.49
N VAL A 461 10.26 1.04 105.32
CA VAL A 461 9.62 -0.25 105.06
C VAL A 461 10.66 -1.37 105.16
N TRP A 462 11.82 -1.20 104.53
CA TRP A 462 12.90 -2.19 104.61
C TRP A 462 13.38 -2.43 106.05
N GLU A 463 13.64 -1.37 106.82
CA GLU A 463 14.10 -1.51 108.21
C GLU A 463 13.04 -2.13 109.13
N LEU A 464 11.77 -1.75 108.96
CA LEU A 464 10.68 -2.20 109.82
C LEU A 464 10.28 -3.66 109.55
N GLU A 465 10.28 -4.07 108.28
CA GLU A 465 9.82 -5.41 107.89
C GLU A 465 10.95 -6.45 107.81
N THR A 466 12.22 -6.02 107.76
CA THR A 466 13.38 -6.92 107.76
C THR A 466 14.21 -6.86 109.03
N GLY A 467 13.87 -5.95 109.95
CA GLY A 467 14.53 -5.87 111.23
C GLY A 467 14.17 -7.09 112.07
N SER A 468 15.06 -8.08 112.11
CA SER A 468 15.02 -9.13 113.14
C SER A 468 14.92 -8.45 114.52
N PRO A 469 14.06 -8.92 115.45
CA PRO A 469 13.93 -8.38 116.81
C PRO A 469 15.25 -8.11 117.52
#